data_AF-A0A0W8D6C3-F1
#
_entry.id   AF-A0A0W8D6C3-F1
#
_cell.length_a   1.000
_cell.length_b   1.000
_cell.length_c   1.000
_cell.angle_alpha   90.00
_cell.angle_beta   90.00
_cell.angle_gamma   90.00
#
_symmetry.space_group_name_H-M   'P 1'
#
loop_
_entity.id
_entity.type
_entity.pdbx_description
1 polymer ?
#
loop_
_entity_poly.entity_id
_entity_poly.type
_entity_poly.pdbx_seq_one_letter_code
_entity_poly.pdbx_strand_id
1 'polypeptide(L)'
;MNPADEERRIVDTLVKQLSKLPSFTKNTGALQKVDDALAQSQKVKNLEQNLMSKLSQNQLAQKNFGQYIDEKWTVDVLKTKLKITKDMAPTSKEYEAFTALLQTRMYVDTLMKVKNPATRTNGETMLAKINENPFAQKYFGQFMDDTLTQAALRTELGITRATSTSSKQYEALILLMQARAWNTMLSKTKGSSLKDNLLGRVEGNPIAQKFFKEFVDEKWSIPTLQSKLGITKGMAPDTTKYEALTGLVQTRMYINGVAKAKTPTMKKTTETLLTKIDENEFAQKYFGQFVDGSLTTAGLRSKLKLTSSTSKDLKESQAFILLIQARALSKTLV
;
A
#
# COMPACT_ATOMS: atom_id res chain seq x y z
N MET A 1 9.12 26.87 34.17
CA MET A 1 8.01 26.32 33.38
C MET A 1 8.19 24.81 33.30
N ASN A 2 7.14 24.03 33.54
CA ASN A 2 7.19 22.57 33.52
C ASN A 2 7.12 22.07 32.07
N PRO A 3 8.04 21.23 31.58
CA PRO A 3 8.05 20.72 30.21
C PRO A 3 6.73 20.03 29.78
N ALA A 4 6.03 19.40 30.73
CA ALA A 4 4.74 18.76 30.49
C ALA A 4 3.60 19.76 30.19
N ASP A 5 3.66 20.97 30.75
CA ASP A 5 2.67 22.02 30.52
C ASP A 5 2.90 22.71 29.17
N GLU A 6 4.15 22.70 28.69
CA GLU A 6 4.54 23.21 27.37
C GLU A 6 4.13 22.23 26.27
N GLU A 7 4.35 20.92 26.46
CA GLU A 7 3.84 19.88 25.55
C GLU A 7 2.30 19.92 25.43
N ARG A 8 1.56 20.08 26.55
CA ARG A 8 0.10 20.22 26.52
C ARG A 8 -0.37 21.44 25.73
N ARG A 9 0.22 22.62 25.97
CA ARG A 9 -0.11 23.84 25.24
C ARG A 9 0.17 23.74 23.73
N ILE A 10 1.24 23.05 23.36
CA ILE A 10 1.61 22.84 21.95
C ILE A 10 0.61 21.92 21.26
N VAL A 11 0.19 20.84 21.93
CA VAL A 11 -0.85 19.92 21.44
C VAL A 11 -2.19 20.64 21.25
N ASP A 12 -2.63 21.43 22.24
CA ASP A 12 -3.88 22.19 22.16
C ASP A 12 -3.89 23.21 21.01
N THR A 13 -2.75 23.83 20.74
CA THR A 13 -2.59 24.81 19.66
C THR A 13 -2.65 24.13 18.29
N LEU A 14 -2.03 22.96 18.16
CA LEU A 14 -2.08 22.13 16.95
C LEU A 14 -3.50 21.59 16.68
N VAL A 15 -4.20 21.09 17.71
CA VAL A 15 -5.60 20.65 17.60
C VAL A 15 -6.51 21.80 17.12
N LYS A 16 -6.29 23.02 17.64
CA LYS A 16 -7.01 24.23 17.19
C LYS A 16 -6.67 24.70 15.78
N GLN A 17 -5.49 24.38 15.26
CA GLN A 17 -5.12 24.68 13.87
C GLN A 17 -5.68 23.62 12.91
N LEU A 18 -5.67 22.35 13.32
CA LEU A 18 -6.24 21.23 12.57
C LEU A 18 -7.75 21.34 12.43
N SER A 19 -8.47 21.75 13.47
CA SER A 19 -9.93 21.96 13.42
C SER A 19 -10.38 23.06 12.46
N LYS A 20 -9.46 23.84 11.89
CA LYS A 20 -9.74 24.87 10.88
C LYS A 20 -9.56 24.36 9.44
N LEU A 21 -9.00 23.16 9.25
CA LEU A 21 -8.88 22.55 7.93
C LEU A 21 -10.25 22.00 7.50
N PRO A 22 -10.76 22.32 6.29
CA PRO A 22 -12.06 21.84 5.80
C PRO A 22 -12.21 20.31 5.73
N SER A 23 -11.08 19.60 5.68
CA SER A 23 -11.00 18.14 5.73
C SER A 23 -11.20 17.58 7.15
N PHE A 24 -10.90 18.36 8.18
CA PHE A 24 -10.98 18.00 9.60
C PHE A 24 -12.38 18.25 10.17
N THR A 25 -13.03 19.34 9.74
CA THR A 25 -14.38 19.72 10.20
C THR A 25 -15.49 18.78 9.72
N LYS A 26 -15.29 18.05 8.62
CA LYS A 26 -16.32 17.15 8.06
C LYS A 26 -16.55 15.84 8.84
N ASN A 27 -15.63 15.44 9.73
CA ASN A 27 -15.67 14.13 10.40
C ASN A 27 -15.68 14.22 11.95
N THR A 28 -16.04 15.37 12.51
CA THR A 28 -15.99 15.69 13.95
C THR A 28 -16.89 14.83 14.86
N GLY A 29 -17.79 14.01 14.32
CA GLY A 29 -18.62 13.10 15.13
C GLY A 29 -17.84 12.03 15.92
N ALA A 30 -16.59 11.74 15.54
CA ALA A 30 -15.74 10.77 16.24
C ALA A 30 -14.83 11.39 17.32
N LEU A 31 -14.63 12.71 17.31
CA LEU A 31 -13.66 13.40 18.18
C LEU A 31 -14.27 13.91 19.50
N GLN A 32 -15.60 14.05 19.60
CA GLN A 32 -16.25 14.45 20.85
C GLN A 32 -16.09 13.42 21.99
N LYS A 33 -15.70 12.18 21.67
CA LYS A 33 -15.47 11.10 22.66
C LYS A 33 -14.01 10.97 23.11
N VAL A 34 -13.09 11.75 22.53
CA VAL A 34 -11.65 11.67 22.84
C VAL A 34 -11.28 12.62 23.98
N ASP A 35 -11.95 13.79 24.08
CA ASP A 35 -11.72 14.75 25.16
C ASP A 35 -12.09 14.18 26.54
N ASP A 36 -13.16 13.36 26.63
CA ASP A 36 -13.55 12.68 27.88
C ASP A 36 -12.63 11.48 28.23
N ALA A 37 -11.93 10.90 27.25
CA ALA A 37 -11.02 9.76 27.44
C ALA A 37 -9.58 10.18 27.79
N LEU A 38 -9.21 11.44 27.48
CA LEU A 38 -7.89 12.05 27.74
C LEU A 38 -7.57 12.20 29.24
N ALA A 39 -8.56 12.06 30.11
CA ALA A 39 -8.38 12.10 31.57
C ALA A 39 -7.96 10.76 32.20
N GLN A 40 -8.00 9.62 31.49
CA GLN A 40 -7.95 8.30 32.17
C GLN A 40 -7.03 7.18 31.63
N SER A 41 -6.19 7.35 30.61
CA SER A 41 -5.26 6.23 30.29
C SER A 41 -3.88 6.63 29.78
N GLN A 42 -2.92 6.53 30.69
CA GLN A 42 -1.49 6.57 30.43
C GLN A 42 -1.00 5.19 29.96
N LYS A 43 -1.58 4.64 28.89
CA LYS A 43 -1.12 3.38 28.24
C LYS A 43 -1.76 3.26 26.86
N VAL A 44 -0.90 3.24 25.83
CA VAL A 44 -1.17 3.18 24.39
C VAL A 44 -1.62 4.52 23.78
N LYS A 45 -0.65 5.36 23.38
CA LYS A 45 -0.93 6.40 22.38
C LYS A 45 -1.37 5.71 21.09
N ASN A 46 -2.56 6.02 20.57
CA ASN A 46 -3.00 5.49 19.28
C ASN A 46 -2.06 5.99 18.16
N LEU A 47 -2.07 5.34 16.98
CA LEU A 47 -1.16 5.69 15.87
C LEU A 47 -1.14 7.18 15.55
N GLU A 48 -2.33 7.80 15.54
CA GLU A 48 -2.51 9.22 15.28
C GLU A 48 -1.78 10.09 16.31
N GLN A 49 -1.95 9.82 17.60
CA GLN A 49 -1.23 10.51 18.67
C GLN A 49 0.30 10.33 18.54
N ASN A 50 0.78 9.16 18.11
CA ASN A 50 2.21 8.95 17.89
C ASN A 50 2.74 9.77 16.71
N LEU A 51 2.01 9.83 15.59
CA LEU A 51 2.38 10.66 14.44
C LEU A 51 2.38 12.15 14.80
N MET A 52 1.36 12.60 15.53
CA MET A 52 1.26 13.98 15.99
C MET A 52 2.38 14.33 16.98
N SER A 53 2.72 13.42 17.90
CA SER A 53 3.84 13.59 18.83
C SER A 53 5.17 13.73 18.09
N LYS A 54 5.41 12.95 17.03
CA LYS A 54 6.62 13.06 16.22
C LYS A 54 6.69 14.37 15.44
N LEU A 55 5.55 14.80 14.87
CA LEU A 55 5.46 16.08 14.18
C LEU A 55 5.72 17.25 15.12
N SER A 56 5.19 17.21 16.35
CA SER A 56 5.38 18.29 17.33
C SER A 56 6.78 18.32 17.93
N GLN A 57 7.45 17.17 18.06
CA GLN A 57 8.82 17.07 18.55
C GLN A 57 9.87 17.61 17.58
N ASN A 58 9.52 17.80 16.30
CA ASN A 58 10.42 18.33 15.29
C ASN A 58 9.93 19.67 14.74
N GLN A 59 10.61 20.76 15.10
CA GLN A 59 10.23 22.11 14.69
C GLN A 59 10.17 22.32 13.17
N LEU A 60 11.05 21.66 12.40
CA LEU A 60 11.02 21.73 10.94
C LEU A 60 9.78 21.02 10.38
N ALA A 61 9.41 19.88 10.96
CA ALA A 61 8.20 19.16 10.59
C ALA A 61 6.96 20.00 10.89
N GLN A 62 6.86 20.53 12.11
CA GLN A 62 5.75 21.36 12.54
C GLN A 62 5.56 22.60 11.63
N LYS A 63 6.66 23.31 11.33
CA LYS A 63 6.62 24.51 10.49
C LYS A 63 6.13 24.23 9.07
N ASN A 64 6.49 23.08 8.50
CA ASN A 64 6.18 22.76 7.10
C ASN A 64 4.90 21.94 6.94
N PHE A 65 4.33 21.40 8.02
CA PHE A 65 3.21 20.45 7.95
C PHE A 65 1.98 20.98 7.20
N GLY A 66 1.48 22.16 7.56
CA GLY A 66 0.27 22.73 6.94
C GLY A 66 0.43 22.90 5.43
N GLN A 67 1.48 23.61 5.01
CA GLN A 67 1.77 23.81 3.58
C GLN A 67 2.03 22.50 2.84
N TYR A 68 2.75 21.56 3.47
CA TYR A 68 3.04 20.27 2.86
C TYR A 68 1.78 19.49 2.49
N ILE A 69 0.78 19.46 3.39
CA ILE A 69 -0.49 18.78 3.16
C ILE A 69 -1.38 19.57 2.20
N ASP A 70 -1.54 20.87 2.42
CA ASP A 70 -2.48 21.71 1.66
C ASP A 70 -2.05 21.92 0.21
N GLU A 71 -0.76 22.23 0.00
CA GLU A 71 -0.18 22.47 -1.33
C GLU A 71 0.26 21.17 -2.03
N LYS A 72 0.11 20.03 -1.35
CA LYS A 72 0.42 18.68 -1.88
C LYS A 72 1.82 18.55 -2.46
N TRP A 73 2.83 19.17 -1.84
CA TRP A 73 4.20 19.18 -2.35
C TRP A 73 4.69 17.80 -2.77
N THR A 74 5.47 17.72 -3.85
CA THR A 74 6.17 16.48 -4.19
C THR A 74 7.25 16.18 -3.15
N VAL A 75 7.77 14.96 -3.19
CA VAL A 75 8.90 14.56 -2.33
C VAL A 75 10.11 15.47 -2.55
N ASP A 76 10.41 15.82 -3.79
CA ASP A 76 11.54 16.71 -4.13
C ASP A 76 11.35 18.14 -3.60
N VAL A 77 10.12 18.67 -3.70
CA VAL A 77 9.79 19.97 -3.13
C VAL A 77 9.94 19.93 -1.61
N LEU A 78 9.45 18.88 -0.95
CA LEU A 78 9.59 18.74 0.49
C LEU A 78 11.08 18.67 0.91
N LYS A 79 11.89 17.86 0.22
CA LYS A 79 13.35 17.78 0.49
C LYS A 79 14.03 19.14 0.32
N THR A 80 13.66 19.88 -0.72
CA THR A 80 14.18 21.23 -0.97
C THR A 80 13.79 22.19 0.17
N LYS A 81 12.54 22.15 0.62
CA LYS A 81 12.04 22.99 1.74
C LYS A 81 12.70 22.65 3.07
N LEU A 82 13.00 21.37 3.29
CA LEU A 82 13.73 20.88 4.46
C LEU A 82 15.25 20.98 4.31
N LYS A 83 15.76 21.44 3.16
CA LYS A 83 17.18 21.56 2.85
C LYS A 83 17.97 20.24 2.96
N ILE A 84 17.32 19.13 2.60
CA ILE A 84 17.96 17.81 2.59
C ILE A 84 18.89 17.70 1.39
N THR A 85 20.15 17.37 1.66
CA THR A 85 21.17 17.10 0.65
C THR A 85 21.44 15.60 0.51
N LYS A 86 22.11 15.21 -0.58
CA LYS A 86 22.34 13.81 -0.95
C LYS A 86 23.11 13.01 0.12
N ASP A 87 24.06 13.65 0.79
CA ASP A 87 24.98 12.99 1.74
C ASP A 87 24.58 13.22 3.20
N MET A 88 23.39 13.77 3.44
CA MET A 88 22.91 14.04 4.78
C MET A 88 22.55 12.72 5.50
N ALA A 89 23.00 12.61 6.74
CA ALA A 89 22.78 11.41 7.55
C ALA A 89 21.27 11.18 7.81
N PRO A 90 20.80 9.92 7.80
CA PRO A 90 19.38 9.59 8.04
C PRO A 90 18.88 9.99 9.43
N THR A 91 19.78 10.23 10.37
CA THR A 91 19.49 10.67 11.74
C THR A 91 19.54 12.20 11.90
N SER A 92 19.63 12.96 10.81
CA SER A 92 19.56 14.43 10.88
C SER A 92 18.15 14.89 11.23
N LYS A 93 18.03 16.07 11.85
CA LYS A 93 16.72 16.65 12.19
C LYS A 93 15.87 16.90 10.94
N GLU A 94 16.50 17.20 9.81
CA GLU A 94 15.85 17.38 8.52
C GLU A 94 15.27 16.06 8.00
N TYR A 95 16.01 14.95 8.09
CA TYR A 95 15.51 13.62 7.68
C TYR A 95 14.44 13.08 8.64
N GLU A 96 14.56 13.36 9.94
CA GLU A 96 13.51 13.08 10.91
C GLU A 96 12.24 13.87 10.57
N ALA A 97 12.37 15.15 10.22
CA ALA A 97 11.26 15.99 9.82
C ALA A 97 10.58 15.47 8.55
N PHE A 98 11.40 15.09 7.57
CA PHE A 98 10.95 14.50 6.32
C PHE A 98 10.19 13.20 6.54
N THR A 99 10.73 12.32 7.39
CA THR A 99 10.10 11.06 7.77
C THR A 99 8.75 11.28 8.45
N ALA A 100 8.70 12.18 9.45
CA ALA A 100 7.46 12.49 10.17
C ALA A 100 6.39 13.05 9.22
N LEU A 101 6.76 13.99 8.33
CA LEU A 101 5.85 14.56 7.34
C LEU A 101 5.34 13.51 6.34
N LEU A 102 6.22 12.65 5.81
CA LEU A 102 5.82 11.56 4.91
C LEU A 102 4.86 10.59 5.59
N GLN A 103 5.15 10.14 6.81
CA GLN A 103 4.28 9.22 7.54
C GLN A 103 2.90 9.84 7.81
N THR A 104 2.85 11.12 8.22
CA THR A 104 1.58 11.79 8.47
C THR A 104 0.78 11.99 7.19
N ARG A 105 1.41 12.33 6.06
CA ARG A 105 0.69 12.39 4.78
C ARG A 105 0.17 11.02 4.37
N MET A 106 0.95 9.96 4.56
CA MET A 106 0.48 8.60 4.29
C MET A 106 -0.76 8.26 5.15
N TYR A 107 -0.81 8.71 6.40
CA TYR A 107 -2.00 8.56 7.23
C TYR A 107 -3.18 9.43 6.75
N VAL A 108 -2.99 10.75 6.67
CA VAL A 108 -4.05 11.74 6.43
C VAL A 108 -4.58 11.69 5.00
N ASP A 109 -3.67 11.69 4.02
CA ASP A 109 -4.05 11.77 2.61
C ASP A 109 -4.47 10.44 2.02
N THR A 110 -4.10 9.35 2.69
CA THR A 110 -4.28 8.01 2.15
C THR A 110 -5.11 7.11 3.06
N LEU A 111 -4.59 6.70 4.22
CA LEU A 111 -5.25 5.70 5.06
C LEU A 111 -6.63 6.15 5.56
N MET A 112 -6.77 7.41 5.98
CA MET A 112 -8.08 7.91 6.41
C MET A 112 -9.13 7.96 5.30
N LYS A 113 -8.72 7.98 4.03
CA LYS A 113 -9.61 8.08 2.86
C LYS A 113 -9.96 6.71 2.27
N VAL A 114 -9.33 5.63 2.76
CA VAL A 114 -9.66 4.26 2.40
C VAL A 114 -11.06 3.92 2.93
N LYS A 115 -11.94 3.42 2.06
CA LYS A 115 -13.29 2.99 2.44
C LYS A 115 -13.36 1.58 3.02
N ASN A 116 -12.44 0.69 2.62
CA ASN A 116 -12.39 -0.68 3.10
C ASN A 116 -11.75 -0.73 4.51
N PRO A 117 -12.48 -1.15 5.57
CA PRO A 117 -11.94 -1.18 6.93
C PRO A 117 -10.73 -2.09 7.10
N ALA A 118 -10.67 -3.23 6.40
CA ALA A 118 -9.54 -4.16 6.50
C ALA A 118 -8.25 -3.56 5.90
N THR A 119 -8.36 -2.92 4.74
CA THR A 119 -7.28 -2.13 4.12
C THR A 119 -6.82 -1.03 5.07
N ARG A 120 -7.76 -0.27 5.65
CA ARG A 120 -7.40 0.77 6.60
C ARG A 120 -6.65 0.22 7.81
N THR A 121 -7.15 -0.83 8.45
CA THR A 121 -6.53 -1.48 9.62
C THR A 121 -5.14 -2.04 9.30
N ASN A 122 -4.95 -2.66 8.13
CA ASN A 122 -3.66 -3.20 7.71
C ASN A 122 -2.62 -2.09 7.55
N GLY A 123 -2.99 -0.98 6.92
CA GLY A 123 -2.11 0.17 6.73
C GLY A 123 -1.77 0.89 8.04
N GLU A 124 -2.76 1.05 8.92
CA GLU A 124 -2.55 1.59 10.27
C GLU A 124 -1.61 0.68 11.09
N THR A 125 -1.83 -0.64 11.07
CA THR A 125 -0.98 -1.62 11.75
C THR A 125 0.46 -1.59 11.21
N MET A 126 0.63 -1.50 9.89
CA MET A 126 1.94 -1.38 9.26
C MET A 126 2.68 -0.11 9.73
N LEU A 127 2.01 1.05 9.72
CA LEU A 127 2.61 2.29 10.22
C LEU A 127 2.95 2.23 11.70
N ALA A 128 2.11 1.59 12.52
CA ALA A 128 2.38 1.38 13.94
C ALA A 128 3.64 0.53 14.14
N LYS A 129 3.77 -0.58 13.42
CA LYS A 129 4.97 -1.45 13.47
C LYS A 129 6.23 -0.75 12.99
N ILE A 130 6.14 0.11 11.97
CA ILE A 130 7.27 0.95 11.55
C ILE A 130 7.68 1.90 12.67
N ASN A 131 6.71 2.43 13.42
CA ASN A 131 6.99 3.27 14.58
C ASN A 131 7.54 2.49 15.77
N GLU A 132 7.31 1.18 15.88
CA GLU A 132 7.88 0.36 16.95
C GLU A 132 9.28 -0.17 16.62
N ASN A 133 9.64 -0.26 15.33
CA ASN A 133 10.92 -0.77 14.88
C ASN A 133 11.94 0.36 14.62
N PRO A 134 13.01 0.49 15.42
CA PRO A 134 13.97 1.59 15.30
C PRO A 134 14.74 1.59 13.97
N PHE A 135 15.00 0.42 13.38
CA PHE A 135 15.64 0.33 12.07
C PHE A 135 14.69 0.78 10.95
N ALA A 136 13.41 0.40 11.03
CA ALA A 136 12.40 0.86 10.09
C ALA A 136 12.23 2.38 10.17
N GLN A 137 12.16 2.95 11.37
CA GLN A 137 12.12 4.40 11.55
C GLN A 137 13.32 5.09 10.91
N LYS A 138 14.55 4.62 11.22
CA LYS A 138 15.80 5.23 10.76
C LYS A 138 15.86 5.36 9.23
N TYR A 139 15.43 4.31 8.52
CA TYR A 139 15.57 4.25 7.06
C TYR A 139 14.29 4.59 6.30
N PHE A 140 13.17 4.91 6.97
CA PHE A 140 11.88 5.15 6.31
C PHE A 140 11.97 6.25 5.25
N GLY A 141 12.40 7.46 5.60
CA GLY A 141 12.46 8.57 4.66
C GLY A 141 13.27 8.25 3.40
N GLN A 142 14.52 7.81 3.58
CA GLN A 142 15.44 7.47 2.48
C GLN A 142 14.95 6.27 1.65
N PHE A 143 14.28 5.30 2.27
CA PHE A 143 13.72 4.19 1.54
C PHE A 143 12.43 4.57 0.80
N MET A 144 11.66 5.53 1.27
CA MET A 144 10.42 5.94 0.60
C MET A 144 10.66 6.83 -0.63
N ASP A 145 11.79 7.56 -0.66
CA ASP A 145 12.11 8.55 -1.72
C ASP A 145 13.09 8.06 -2.79
N ASP A 146 13.40 6.76 -2.83
CA ASP A 146 14.34 6.14 -3.78
C ASP A 146 15.81 6.55 -3.61
N THR A 147 16.16 7.30 -2.56
CA THR A 147 17.57 7.55 -2.23
C THR A 147 18.26 6.27 -1.75
N LEU A 148 17.54 5.39 -1.04
CA LEU A 148 18.04 4.10 -0.59
C LEU A 148 17.38 2.95 -1.37
N THR A 149 18.20 2.21 -2.14
CA THR A 149 17.75 1.00 -2.85
C THR A 149 17.53 -0.15 -1.87
N GLN A 150 16.76 -1.16 -2.25
CA GLN A 150 16.57 -2.36 -1.41
C GLN A 150 17.88 -3.12 -1.16
N ALA A 151 18.79 -3.15 -2.14
CA ALA A 151 20.11 -3.78 -1.98
C ALA A 151 20.97 -3.00 -0.98
N ALA A 152 21.01 -1.66 -1.08
CA ALA A 152 21.71 -0.82 -0.12
C ALA A 152 21.08 -0.91 1.27
N LEU A 153 19.74 -0.91 1.39
CA LEU A 153 19.04 -1.09 2.66
C LEU A 153 19.40 -2.42 3.32
N ARG A 154 19.51 -3.52 2.55
CA ARG A 154 19.96 -4.82 3.10
C ARG A 154 21.36 -4.73 3.72
N THR A 155 22.28 -4.07 3.03
CA THR A 155 23.64 -3.84 3.53
C THR A 155 23.64 -2.98 4.79
N GLU A 156 22.91 -1.87 4.78
CA GLU A 156 22.76 -0.95 5.92
C GLU A 156 22.13 -1.62 7.16
N LEU A 157 21.23 -2.58 6.94
CA LEU A 157 20.62 -3.38 7.99
C LEU A 157 21.50 -4.55 8.45
N GLY A 158 22.67 -4.76 7.83
CA GLY A 158 23.55 -5.89 8.12
C GLY A 158 22.90 -7.26 7.83
N ILE A 159 21.96 -7.31 6.88
CA ILE A 159 21.25 -8.55 6.54
C ILE A 159 22.14 -9.41 5.65
N THR A 160 22.54 -10.56 6.17
CA THR A 160 23.27 -11.61 5.46
C THR A 160 22.39 -12.83 5.25
N ARG A 161 22.90 -13.86 4.55
CA ARG A 161 22.19 -15.14 4.40
C ARG A 161 21.96 -15.86 5.74
N ALA A 162 22.78 -15.59 6.75
CA ALA A 162 22.65 -16.17 8.09
C ALA A 162 21.69 -15.39 9.00
N THR A 163 21.25 -14.20 8.58
CA THR A 163 20.36 -13.37 9.38
C THR A 163 18.99 -14.02 9.51
N SER A 164 18.55 -14.24 10.76
CA SER A 164 17.22 -14.79 11.03
C SER A 164 16.11 -13.91 10.45
N THR A 165 15.10 -14.55 9.86
CA THR A 165 13.88 -13.90 9.38
C THR A 165 13.04 -13.28 10.49
N SER A 166 13.28 -13.65 11.75
CA SER A 166 12.65 -13.06 12.94
C SER A 166 13.43 -11.88 13.54
N SER A 167 14.58 -11.51 12.97
CA SER A 167 15.36 -10.38 13.49
C SER A 167 14.67 -9.04 13.22
N LYS A 168 14.87 -8.05 14.10
CA LYS A 168 14.32 -6.69 13.94
C LYS A 168 14.80 -6.02 12.64
N GLN A 169 16.01 -6.35 12.19
CA GLN A 169 16.57 -5.87 10.93
C GLN A 169 15.80 -6.46 9.74
N TYR A 170 15.56 -7.77 9.74
CA TYR A 170 14.79 -8.41 8.68
C TYR A 170 13.33 -7.95 8.68
N GLU A 171 12.73 -7.78 9.85
CA GLU A 171 11.40 -7.17 10.00
C GLU A 171 11.36 -5.75 9.44
N ALA A 172 12.37 -4.91 9.72
CA ALA A 172 12.46 -3.55 9.19
C ALA A 172 12.51 -3.54 7.66
N LEU A 173 13.29 -4.44 7.05
CA LEU A 173 13.33 -4.59 5.59
C LEU A 173 11.93 -4.88 5.03
N ILE A 174 11.20 -5.81 5.63
CA ILE A 174 9.85 -6.17 5.18
C ILE A 174 8.89 -4.99 5.37
N LEU A 175 8.86 -4.36 6.54
CA LEU A 175 7.98 -3.23 6.83
C LEU A 175 8.22 -2.05 5.87
N LEU A 176 9.48 -1.74 5.56
CA LEU A 176 9.84 -0.67 4.63
C LEU A 176 9.43 -1.00 3.19
N MET A 177 9.64 -2.23 2.74
CA MET A 177 9.15 -2.71 1.44
C MET A 177 7.63 -2.61 1.34
N GLN A 178 6.92 -3.03 2.40
CA GLN A 178 5.47 -2.92 2.49
C GLN A 178 5.02 -1.47 2.43
N ALA A 179 5.57 -0.58 3.26
CA ALA A 179 5.20 0.83 3.26
C ALA A 179 5.37 1.50 1.90
N ARG A 180 6.48 1.18 1.22
CA ARG A 180 6.76 1.70 -0.11
C ARG A 180 5.79 1.19 -1.15
N ALA A 181 5.51 -0.11 -1.13
CA ALA A 181 4.50 -0.71 -1.99
C ALA A 181 3.15 -0.01 -1.79
N TRP A 182 2.71 0.13 -0.54
CA TRP A 182 1.48 0.84 -0.16
C TRP A 182 1.42 2.27 -0.69
N ASN A 183 2.43 3.10 -0.39
CA ASN A 183 2.47 4.49 -0.83
C ASN A 183 2.45 4.63 -2.36
N THR A 184 3.13 3.72 -3.06
CA THR A 184 3.14 3.64 -4.53
C THR A 184 1.76 3.24 -5.08
N MET A 185 1.13 2.26 -4.44
CA MET A 185 -0.16 1.71 -4.84
C MET A 185 -1.28 2.74 -4.69
N LEU A 186 -1.19 3.56 -3.63
CA LEU A 186 -2.23 4.51 -3.25
C LEU A 186 -2.10 5.87 -3.97
N SER A 187 -0.87 6.30 -4.30
CA SER A 187 -0.61 7.51 -5.09
C SER A 187 -0.97 7.38 -6.58
N LYS A 188 -0.91 6.16 -7.14
CA LYS A 188 -1.10 5.90 -8.57
C LYS A 188 -2.55 5.62 -8.98
N THR A 189 -3.52 5.66 -8.07
CA THR A 189 -4.87 5.16 -8.35
C THR A 189 -5.94 6.14 -7.82
N LYS A 190 -6.80 6.69 -8.70
CA LYS A 190 -7.95 7.52 -8.28
C LYS A 190 -9.08 6.60 -7.78
N GLY A 191 -9.79 7.03 -6.73
CA GLY A 191 -10.73 6.21 -5.94
C GLY A 191 -11.93 5.64 -6.72
N SER A 192 -12.00 4.31 -6.79
CA SER A 192 -13.15 3.50 -7.23
C SER A 192 -13.26 2.28 -6.31
N SER A 193 -14.44 1.70 -6.11
CA SER A 193 -14.60 0.48 -5.28
C SER A 193 -13.73 -0.69 -5.78
N LEU A 194 -13.62 -0.83 -7.10
CA LEU A 194 -12.70 -1.78 -7.74
C LEU A 194 -11.24 -1.55 -7.31
N LYS A 195 -10.81 -0.30 -7.17
CA LYS A 195 -9.45 0.02 -6.72
C LYS A 195 -9.30 -0.55 -5.32
N ASP A 196 -10.15 -0.15 -4.39
CA ASP A 196 -10.04 -0.55 -2.98
C ASP A 196 -10.04 -2.08 -2.81
N ASN A 197 -10.81 -2.82 -3.62
CA ASN A 197 -10.83 -4.28 -3.61
C ASN A 197 -9.50 -4.88 -4.11
N LEU A 198 -8.94 -4.37 -5.21
CA LEU A 198 -7.65 -4.83 -5.75
C LEU A 198 -6.50 -4.52 -4.79
N LEU A 199 -6.51 -3.33 -4.19
CA LEU A 199 -5.55 -2.95 -3.16
C LEU A 199 -5.65 -3.91 -1.97
N GLY A 200 -6.85 -4.12 -1.44
CA GLY A 200 -7.10 -5.01 -0.31
C GLY A 200 -6.59 -6.43 -0.52
N ARG A 201 -6.58 -6.95 -1.75
CA ARG A 201 -5.98 -8.25 -2.08
C ARG A 201 -4.47 -8.27 -1.95
N VAL A 202 -3.78 -7.24 -2.43
CA VAL A 202 -2.31 -7.15 -2.30
C VAL A 202 -1.94 -6.91 -0.84
N GLU A 203 -2.69 -6.06 -0.16
CA GLU A 203 -2.47 -5.71 1.24
C GLU A 203 -2.80 -6.85 2.21
N GLY A 204 -3.85 -7.63 1.97
CA GLY A 204 -4.16 -8.80 2.76
C GLY A 204 -3.10 -9.92 2.63
N ASN A 205 -2.18 -9.80 1.68
CA ASN A 205 -1.21 -10.84 1.35
C ASN A 205 0.25 -10.33 1.49
N PRO A 206 0.96 -10.71 2.57
CA PRO A 206 2.34 -10.26 2.80
C PRO A 206 3.32 -10.60 1.65
N ILE A 207 3.08 -11.70 0.93
CA ILE A 207 3.90 -12.10 -0.21
C ILE A 207 3.65 -11.16 -1.40
N ALA A 208 2.39 -10.79 -1.62
CA ALA A 208 2.03 -9.83 -2.66
C ALA A 208 2.66 -8.45 -2.38
N GLN A 209 2.57 -7.96 -1.14
CA GLN A 209 3.19 -6.69 -0.75
C GLN A 209 4.69 -6.68 -1.02
N LYS A 210 5.38 -7.80 -0.70
CA LYS A 210 6.83 -7.94 -0.88
C LYS A 210 7.28 -7.77 -2.33
N PHE A 211 6.52 -8.23 -3.31
CA PHE A 211 6.90 -8.20 -4.73
C PHE A 211 6.18 -7.12 -5.54
N PHE A 212 5.39 -6.27 -4.88
CA PHE A 212 4.57 -5.28 -5.57
C PHE A 212 5.41 -4.31 -6.40
N LYS A 213 6.44 -3.70 -5.81
CA LYS A 213 7.27 -2.71 -6.50
C LYS A 213 8.00 -3.36 -7.68
N GLU A 214 8.64 -4.50 -7.43
CA GLU A 214 9.41 -5.22 -8.43
C GLU A 214 8.53 -5.67 -9.61
N PHE A 215 7.33 -6.16 -9.33
CA PHE A 215 6.44 -6.59 -10.40
C PHE A 215 5.74 -5.43 -11.13
N VAL A 216 5.23 -4.43 -10.39
CA VAL A 216 4.41 -3.36 -10.96
C VAL A 216 5.26 -2.25 -11.59
N ASP A 217 6.38 -1.90 -10.97
CA ASP A 217 7.23 -0.80 -11.40
C ASP A 217 8.47 -1.25 -12.16
N GLU A 218 9.13 -2.35 -11.75
CA GLU A 218 10.32 -2.90 -12.45
C GLU A 218 9.95 -3.84 -13.61
N LYS A 219 8.66 -3.93 -13.94
CA LYS A 219 8.11 -4.63 -15.11
C LYS A 219 8.52 -6.10 -15.26
N TRP A 220 8.64 -6.85 -14.15
CA TRP A 220 8.87 -8.28 -14.23
C TRP A 220 7.81 -8.99 -15.07
N SER A 221 8.21 -10.01 -15.83
CA SER A 221 7.25 -10.85 -16.54
C SER A 221 6.42 -11.69 -15.55
N ILE A 222 5.23 -12.14 -15.96
CA ILE A 222 4.41 -13.06 -15.16
C ILE A 222 5.19 -14.35 -14.81
N PRO A 223 5.94 -14.99 -15.74
CA PRO A 223 6.81 -16.12 -15.41
C PRO A 223 7.86 -15.81 -14.34
N THR A 224 8.47 -14.62 -14.39
CA THR A 224 9.42 -14.18 -13.36
C THR A 224 8.75 -14.06 -12.01
N LEU A 225 7.57 -13.42 -11.94
CA LEU A 225 6.81 -13.32 -10.69
C LEU A 225 6.42 -14.71 -10.17
N GLN A 226 5.92 -15.60 -11.03
CA GLN A 226 5.55 -16.98 -10.67
C GLN A 226 6.73 -17.73 -10.03
N SER A 227 7.92 -17.62 -10.63
CA SER A 227 9.16 -18.19 -10.09
C SER A 227 9.51 -17.62 -8.72
N LYS A 228 9.39 -16.29 -8.54
CA LYS A 228 9.69 -15.60 -7.28
C LYS A 228 8.70 -15.90 -6.16
N LEU A 229 7.44 -16.16 -6.52
CA LEU A 229 6.40 -16.66 -5.60
C LEU A 229 6.58 -18.15 -5.27
N GLY A 230 7.42 -18.88 -6.02
CA GLY A 230 7.62 -20.32 -5.85
C GLY A 230 6.36 -21.11 -6.18
N ILE A 231 5.63 -20.68 -7.21
CA ILE A 231 4.46 -21.40 -7.75
C ILE A 231 4.96 -22.52 -8.66
N THR A 232 4.44 -23.73 -8.47
CA THR A 232 4.79 -24.93 -9.25
C THR A 232 3.57 -25.46 -10.01
N LYS A 233 3.83 -26.26 -11.05
CA LYS A 233 2.78 -26.88 -11.86
C LYS A 233 1.91 -27.79 -10.99
N GLY A 234 0.59 -27.65 -11.10
CA GLY A 234 -0.38 -28.47 -10.36
C GLY A 234 -0.67 -28.00 -8.93
N MET A 235 -0.02 -26.93 -8.45
CA MET A 235 -0.35 -26.30 -7.16
C MET A 235 -1.81 -25.81 -7.16
N ALA A 236 -2.52 -26.00 -6.05
CA ALA A 236 -3.94 -25.64 -5.94
C ALA A 236 -4.17 -24.11 -6.06
N PRO A 237 -5.30 -23.67 -6.67
CA PRO A 237 -5.57 -22.26 -6.96
C PRO A 237 -5.79 -21.39 -5.71
N ASP A 238 -6.22 -21.99 -4.61
CA ASP A 238 -6.59 -21.38 -3.32
C ASP A 238 -5.40 -21.28 -2.36
N THR A 239 -4.19 -21.21 -2.88
CA THR A 239 -3.00 -20.97 -2.06
C THR A 239 -2.72 -19.48 -1.95
N THR A 240 -2.14 -19.08 -0.82
CA THR A 240 -1.65 -17.70 -0.59
C THR A 240 -0.70 -17.21 -1.69
N LYS A 241 -0.02 -18.12 -2.40
CA LYS A 241 0.84 -17.79 -3.56
C LYS A 241 0.03 -17.39 -4.79
N TYR A 242 -1.04 -18.11 -5.12
CA TYR A 242 -1.92 -17.75 -6.23
C TYR A 242 -2.80 -16.54 -5.91
N GLU A 243 -3.18 -16.35 -4.65
CA GLU A 243 -3.80 -15.09 -4.19
C GLU A 243 -2.85 -13.91 -4.41
N ALA A 244 -1.57 -14.05 -4.06
CA ALA A 244 -0.57 -13.02 -4.28
C ALA A 244 -0.39 -12.72 -5.77
N LEU A 245 -0.25 -13.75 -6.59
CA LEU A 245 -0.16 -13.62 -8.04
C LEU A 245 -1.39 -12.91 -8.62
N THR A 246 -2.59 -13.32 -8.20
CA THR A 246 -3.86 -12.74 -8.66
C THR A 246 -3.95 -11.26 -8.31
N GLY A 247 -3.70 -10.90 -7.05
CA GLY A 247 -3.72 -9.51 -6.59
C GLY A 247 -2.71 -8.65 -7.36
N LEU A 248 -1.47 -9.13 -7.51
CA LEU A 248 -0.41 -8.41 -8.21
C LEU A 248 -0.73 -8.18 -9.69
N VAL A 249 -1.16 -9.22 -10.41
CA VAL A 249 -1.47 -9.15 -11.83
C VAL A 249 -2.69 -8.26 -12.08
N GLN A 250 -3.78 -8.41 -11.32
CA GLN A 250 -4.96 -7.56 -11.46
C GLN A 250 -4.64 -6.09 -11.14
N THR A 251 -3.83 -5.83 -10.12
CA THR A 251 -3.43 -4.46 -9.76
C THR A 251 -2.57 -3.83 -10.85
N ARG A 252 -1.65 -4.59 -11.45
CA ARG A 252 -0.84 -4.09 -12.57
C ARG A 252 -1.70 -3.80 -13.80
N MET A 253 -2.66 -4.67 -14.12
CA MET A 253 -3.64 -4.42 -15.17
C MET A 253 -4.44 -3.15 -14.90
N TYR A 254 -4.90 -2.93 -13.66
CA TYR A 254 -5.59 -1.70 -13.28
C TYR A 254 -4.70 -0.46 -13.46
N ILE A 255 -3.46 -0.49 -12.97
CA ILE A 255 -2.54 0.65 -13.06
C ILE A 255 -2.26 0.99 -14.53
N ASN A 256 -1.97 0.00 -15.37
CA ASN A 256 -1.56 0.24 -16.75
C ASN A 256 -2.75 0.46 -17.70
N GLY A 257 -3.86 -0.26 -17.49
CA GLY A 257 -5.03 -0.21 -18.36
C GLY A 257 -6.17 0.69 -17.89
N VAL A 258 -6.15 1.19 -16.65
CA VAL A 258 -7.14 2.14 -16.13
C VAL A 258 -6.47 3.46 -15.73
N ALA A 259 -5.52 3.42 -14.79
CA ALA A 259 -4.95 4.65 -14.22
C ALA A 259 -4.02 5.39 -15.19
N LYS A 260 -3.21 4.65 -15.95
CA LYS A 260 -2.27 5.19 -16.96
C LYS A 260 -2.77 5.03 -18.40
N ALA A 261 -4.05 4.72 -18.57
CA ALA A 261 -4.61 4.42 -19.88
C ALA A 261 -4.48 5.62 -20.83
N LYS A 262 -3.92 5.40 -22.02
CA LYS A 262 -3.77 6.44 -23.05
C LYS A 262 -5.08 6.79 -23.74
N THR A 263 -6.07 5.90 -23.73
CA THR A 263 -7.36 6.09 -24.40
C THR A 263 -8.54 5.82 -23.46
N PRO A 264 -9.66 6.54 -23.61
CA PRO A 264 -10.89 6.27 -22.85
C PRO A 264 -11.42 4.85 -23.05
N THR A 265 -11.27 4.31 -24.25
CA THR A 265 -11.69 2.93 -24.58
C THR A 265 -10.90 1.91 -23.78
N MET A 266 -9.56 2.01 -23.74
CA MET A 266 -8.73 1.09 -22.97
C MET A 266 -9.05 1.16 -21.47
N LYS A 267 -9.27 2.38 -20.96
CA LYS A 267 -9.73 2.61 -19.58
C LYS A 267 -11.02 1.86 -19.30
N LYS A 268 -12.08 2.13 -20.08
CA LYS A 268 -13.41 1.54 -19.88
C LYS A 268 -13.39 0.02 -20.02
N THR A 269 -12.68 -0.52 -21.03
CA THR A 269 -12.59 -1.97 -21.25
C THR A 269 -11.87 -2.67 -20.10
N THR A 270 -10.73 -2.14 -19.65
CA THR A 270 -9.97 -2.74 -18.55
C THR A 270 -10.75 -2.65 -17.24
N GLU A 271 -11.34 -1.50 -16.94
CA GLU A 271 -12.13 -1.28 -15.72
C GLU A 271 -13.35 -2.21 -15.69
N THR A 272 -14.12 -2.29 -16.78
CA THR A 272 -15.29 -3.18 -16.90
C THR A 272 -14.91 -4.65 -16.72
N LEU A 273 -13.80 -5.08 -17.35
CA LEU A 273 -13.35 -6.46 -17.25
C LEU A 273 -12.94 -6.81 -15.82
N LEU A 274 -12.14 -5.95 -15.18
CA LEU A 274 -11.69 -6.16 -13.81
C LEU A 274 -12.86 -6.13 -12.82
N THR A 275 -13.85 -5.26 -12.99
CA THR A 275 -15.08 -5.28 -12.17
C THR A 275 -15.84 -6.59 -12.31
N LYS A 276 -16.08 -7.06 -13.54
CA LYS A 276 -16.79 -8.33 -13.74
C LYS A 276 -16.03 -9.54 -13.19
N ILE A 277 -14.71 -9.50 -13.23
CA ILE A 277 -13.86 -10.51 -12.60
C ILE A 277 -13.98 -10.41 -11.08
N ASP A 278 -14.00 -9.20 -10.50
CA ASP A 278 -14.20 -8.95 -9.07
C ASP A 278 -15.50 -9.55 -8.53
N GLU A 279 -16.57 -9.41 -9.30
CA GLU A 279 -17.92 -9.87 -8.94
C GLU A 279 -18.16 -11.37 -9.19
N ASN A 280 -17.22 -12.07 -9.85
CA ASN A 280 -17.35 -13.48 -10.21
C ASN A 280 -16.36 -14.36 -9.44
N GLU A 281 -16.87 -15.12 -8.48
CA GLU A 281 -16.07 -15.99 -7.59
C GLU A 281 -15.25 -17.04 -8.34
N PHE A 282 -15.78 -17.62 -9.42
CA PHE A 282 -15.05 -18.60 -10.23
C PHE A 282 -13.94 -17.95 -11.03
N ALA A 283 -14.18 -16.75 -11.56
CA ALA A 283 -13.15 -15.97 -12.23
C ALA A 283 -12.03 -15.62 -11.26
N GLN A 284 -12.34 -15.16 -10.04
CA GLN A 284 -11.34 -14.90 -9.00
C GLN A 284 -10.53 -16.14 -8.66
N LYS A 285 -11.22 -17.26 -8.39
CA LYS A 285 -10.58 -18.52 -7.98
C LYS A 285 -9.54 -19.00 -8.97
N TYR A 286 -9.80 -18.92 -10.27
CA TYR A 286 -8.91 -19.46 -11.30
C TYR A 286 -8.04 -18.41 -12.01
N PHE A 287 -8.13 -17.13 -11.63
CA PHE A 287 -7.43 -16.03 -12.31
C PHE A 287 -5.93 -16.26 -12.42
N GLY A 288 -5.24 -16.42 -11.28
CA GLY A 288 -3.78 -16.54 -11.24
C GLY A 288 -3.26 -17.70 -12.08
N GLN A 289 -3.86 -18.89 -11.90
CA GLN A 289 -3.51 -20.10 -12.64
C GLN A 289 -3.76 -20.00 -14.13
N PHE A 290 -4.85 -19.36 -14.54
CA PHE A 290 -5.16 -19.27 -15.95
C PHE A 290 -4.27 -18.25 -16.66
N VAL A 291 -4.00 -17.12 -15.99
CA VAL A 291 -3.20 -16.03 -16.56
C VAL A 291 -1.71 -16.38 -16.61
N ASP A 292 -1.16 -17.08 -15.62
CA ASP A 292 0.22 -17.59 -15.68
C ASP A 292 0.39 -18.79 -16.63
N GLY A 293 -0.72 -19.39 -17.06
CA GLY A 293 -0.74 -20.48 -18.02
C GLY A 293 -0.53 -21.87 -17.42
N SER A 294 -0.45 -21.99 -16.09
CA SER A 294 -0.45 -23.29 -15.39
C SER A 294 -1.77 -24.05 -15.58
N LEU A 295 -2.88 -23.34 -15.77
CA LEU A 295 -4.18 -23.89 -16.17
C LEU A 295 -4.44 -23.63 -17.65
N THR A 296 -4.59 -24.71 -18.42
CA THR A 296 -4.92 -24.65 -19.85
C THR A 296 -6.38 -24.30 -20.07
N THR A 297 -6.76 -23.89 -21.28
CA THR A 297 -8.17 -23.63 -21.64
C THR A 297 -9.04 -24.87 -21.46
N ALA A 298 -8.54 -26.05 -21.85
CA ALA A 298 -9.25 -27.31 -21.63
C ALA A 298 -9.38 -27.64 -20.13
N GLY A 299 -8.29 -27.42 -19.36
CA GLY A 299 -8.29 -27.60 -17.92
C GLY A 299 -9.29 -26.67 -17.21
N LEU A 300 -9.34 -25.39 -17.60
CA LEU A 300 -10.30 -24.43 -17.06
C LEU A 300 -11.74 -24.85 -17.38
N ARG A 301 -12.02 -25.25 -18.62
CA ARG A 301 -13.33 -25.74 -19.03
C ARG A 301 -13.80 -26.93 -18.19
N SER A 302 -12.90 -27.88 -17.93
CA SER A 302 -13.15 -29.03 -17.06
C SER A 302 -13.39 -28.64 -15.60
N LYS A 303 -12.55 -27.74 -15.04
CA LYS A 303 -12.70 -27.24 -13.65
C LYS A 303 -14.00 -26.48 -13.42
N LEU A 304 -14.50 -25.81 -14.44
CA LEU A 304 -15.80 -25.12 -14.45
C LEU A 304 -16.97 -26.01 -14.88
N LYS A 305 -16.72 -27.30 -15.14
CA LYS A 305 -17.73 -28.30 -15.56
C LYS A 305 -18.56 -27.86 -16.77
N LEU A 306 -17.94 -27.13 -17.70
CA LEU A 306 -18.64 -26.60 -18.88
C LEU A 306 -18.72 -27.66 -19.99
N THR A 307 -19.93 -27.92 -20.46
CA THR A 307 -20.24 -28.75 -21.62
C THR A 307 -20.74 -27.89 -22.79
N SER A 308 -21.05 -28.52 -23.93
CA SER A 308 -21.68 -27.84 -25.07
C SER A 308 -23.11 -27.37 -24.79
N SER A 309 -23.79 -28.01 -23.83
CA SER A 309 -25.17 -27.70 -23.41
C SER A 309 -25.25 -26.71 -22.24
N THR A 310 -24.13 -26.34 -21.64
CA THR A 310 -24.11 -25.39 -20.51
C THR A 310 -24.56 -24.01 -20.95
N SER A 311 -25.55 -23.43 -20.24
CA SER A 311 -26.04 -22.09 -20.53
C SER A 311 -24.93 -21.04 -20.41
N LYS A 312 -24.96 -20.05 -21.31
CA LYS A 312 -24.01 -18.92 -21.33
C LYS A 312 -24.21 -17.95 -20.16
N ASP A 313 -25.39 -17.98 -19.54
CA ASP A 313 -25.75 -17.07 -18.45
C ASP A 313 -25.26 -17.53 -17.08
N LEU A 314 -24.76 -18.77 -16.98
CA LEU A 314 -24.17 -19.29 -15.75
C LEU A 314 -22.87 -18.57 -15.39
N LYS A 315 -22.62 -18.39 -14.09
CA LYS A 315 -21.43 -17.70 -13.58
C LYS A 315 -20.14 -18.39 -14.03
N GLU A 316 -20.14 -19.70 -14.17
CA GLU A 316 -19.03 -20.51 -14.67
C GLU A 316 -18.74 -20.21 -16.15
N SER A 317 -19.78 -20.12 -16.98
CA SER A 317 -19.65 -19.75 -18.40
C SER A 317 -19.11 -18.33 -18.55
N GLN A 318 -19.61 -17.40 -17.73
CA GLN A 318 -19.10 -16.03 -17.68
C GLN A 318 -17.63 -15.99 -17.21
N ALA A 319 -17.27 -16.75 -16.18
CA ALA A 319 -15.91 -16.84 -15.67
C ALA A 319 -14.93 -17.31 -16.75
N PHE A 320 -15.32 -18.32 -17.54
CA PHE A 320 -14.50 -18.81 -18.64
C PHE A 320 -14.18 -17.72 -19.67
N ILE A 321 -15.19 -16.94 -20.08
CA ILE A 321 -15.03 -15.84 -21.03
C ILE A 321 -14.15 -14.73 -20.43
N LEU A 322 -14.44 -14.33 -19.19
CA LEU A 322 -13.71 -13.27 -18.48
C LEU A 322 -12.22 -13.63 -18.35
N LEU A 323 -11.90 -14.88 -18.03
CA LEU A 323 -10.51 -15.34 -17.87
C LEU A 323 -9.74 -15.38 -19.20
N ILE A 324 -10.39 -15.75 -20.31
CA ILE A 324 -9.80 -15.64 -21.66
C ILE A 324 -9.46 -14.19 -21.98
N GLN A 325 -10.41 -13.29 -21.74
CA GLN A 325 -10.22 -11.85 -21.97
C GLN A 325 -9.11 -11.29 -21.07
N ALA A 326 -9.08 -11.67 -19.80
CA ALA A 326 -8.06 -11.24 -18.85
C ALA A 326 -6.66 -11.68 -19.27
N ARG A 327 -6.49 -12.93 -19.71
CA ARG A 327 -5.20 -13.45 -20.17
C ARG A 327 -4.73 -12.78 -21.46
N ALA A 328 -5.64 -12.44 -22.37
CA ALA A 328 -5.30 -11.69 -23.57
C ALA A 328 -4.88 -10.26 -23.21
N LEU A 329 -5.66 -9.58 -22.36
CA LEU A 329 -5.39 -8.21 -21.95
C LEU A 329 -4.13 -8.08 -21.11
N SER A 330 -3.83 -9.05 -20.24
CA SER A 330 -2.63 -9.04 -19.40
C SER A 330 -1.37 -9.02 -20.25
N LYS A 331 -1.30 -9.77 -21.37
CA LYS A 331 -0.14 -9.73 -22.28
C LYS A 331 0.11 -8.36 -22.92
N THR A 332 -0.91 -7.52 -23.00
CA THR A 332 -0.80 -6.16 -23.55
C THR A 332 -0.45 -5.12 -22.49
N LEU A 333 -0.88 -5.35 -21.24
CA LEU A 333 -0.75 -4.39 -20.14
C LEU A 333 0.36 -4.72 -19.13
N VAL A 334 0.86 -5.96 -19.11
CA VAL A 334 1.83 -6.50 -18.16
C VAL A 334 3.11 -6.89 -18.88
#